data_AF-A0A381TM99-F1
#
_entry.id   AF-A0A381TM99-F1
#
_cell.length_a   1.000
_cell.length_b   1.000
_cell.length_c   1.000
_cell.angle_alpha   90.00
_cell.angle_beta   90.00
_cell.angle_gamma   90.00
#
_symmetry.space_group_name_H-M   'P 1'
#
loop_
_entity.id
_entity.type
_entity.pdbx_description
1 polymer ?
#
loop_
_entity_poly.entity_id
_entity_poly.type
_entity_poly.pdbx_seq_one_letter_code
_entity_poly.pdbx_strand_id
1 'polypeptide(L)'
;VMAILALSSSLEDLRERLSKIVVGYKDDGTPVQAEEIKAVGSMMSLLRYAIQPNIVQTTEGQPVFVHTGPFGNIAHGCCSVVSDQLALGYADYVLTEAGFGADLGFEKFMHIKARLNDLEPAAAVIVASVRALKSHGGVPLRSLDAANKEALVKGMSNLKHLIGMIKSFNLPVVVAVNSFPTDDSEETELVKSLSIEAGAEHAVVSKVYEDGGEGGLDLADAVIKAADDSPDSISYMYELSDSLEEKISSLATKVYNASGVNYTPIARRALRQFEENGWGGLPICMAKTHLSLSHNRSLKGLPSGYDFRVSDARASVGAGFIYPIAGSIMTMPGLPGEPRSLDVDPSGKILGL
;
A
#
# COMPACT_ATOMS: atom_id res chain seq x y z
N VAL A 1 16.71 -6.18 -1.21
CA VAL A 1 16.49 -7.62 -0.90
C VAL A 1 15.06 -7.90 -0.44
N MET A 2 14.54 -7.33 0.66
CA MET A 2 13.15 -7.60 1.10
C MET A 2 12.09 -7.37 0.00
N ALA A 3 12.14 -6.24 -0.70
CA ALA A 3 11.21 -5.97 -1.82
C ALA A 3 11.36 -6.95 -3.00
N ILE A 4 12.57 -7.48 -3.22
CA ILE A 4 12.82 -8.51 -4.25
C ILE A 4 12.16 -9.81 -3.80
N LEU A 5 12.43 -10.25 -2.57
CA LEU A 5 11.85 -11.48 -2.01
C LEU A 5 10.31 -11.44 -2.01
N ALA A 6 9.72 -10.29 -1.72
CA ALA A 6 8.27 -10.09 -1.74
C ALA A 6 7.68 -10.09 -3.17
N LEU A 7 8.42 -9.66 -4.20
CA LEU A 7 7.94 -9.62 -5.59
C LEU A 7 8.37 -10.83 -6.42
N SER A 8 9.16 -11.74 -5.85
CA SER A 8 9.61 -12.94 -6.56
C SER A 8 8.50 -13.97 -6.65
N SER A 9 8.33 -14.59 -7.82
CA SER A 9 7.37 -15.69 -8.04
C SER A 9 7.99 -17.09 -7.89
N SER A 10 9.33 -17.19 -7.97
CA SER A 10 10.05 -18.45 -7.86
C SER A 10 11.51 -18.25 -7.44
N LEU A 11 12.25 -19.34 -7.19
CA LEU A 11 13.70 -19.29 -6.96
C LEU A 11 14.48 -18.78 -8.18
N GLU A 12 13.99 -19.04 -9.39
CA GLU A 12 14.61 -18.57 -10.64
C GLU A 12 14.41 -17.07 -10.79
N ASP A 13 13.17 -16.59 -10.62
CA ASP A 13 12.86 -15.16 -10.63
C ASP A 13 13.57 -14.41 -9.50
N LEU A 14 13.67 -15.00 -8.30
CA LEU A 14 14.47 -14.45 -7.21
C LEU A 14 15.94 -14.26 -7.63
N ARG A 15 16.55 -15.26 -8.28
CA ARG A 15 17.93 -15.18 -8.75
C ARG A 15 18.10 -14.05 -9.78
N GLU A 16 17.20 -13.97 -10.75
CA GLU A 16 17.23 -12.93 -11.80
C GLU A 16 17.09 -11.52 -11.20
N ARG A 17 16.13 -11.32 -10.30
CA ARG A 17 15.93 -10.05 -9.60
C ARG A 17 17.12 -9.65 -8.74
N LEU A 18 17.73 -10.62 -8.05
CA LEU A 18 18.96 -10.37 -7.28
C LEU A 18 20.15 -10.01 -8.17
N SER A 19 20.25 -10.58 -9.37
CA SER A 19 21.33 -10.28 -10.32
C SER A 19 21.31 -8.82 -10.77
N LYS A 20 20.11 -8.28 -10.99
CA LYS A 20 19.84 -6.90 -11.42
C LYS A 20 20.02 -5.83 -10.32
N ILE A 21 20.40 -6.18 -9.09
CA ILE A 21 20.66 -5.17 -8.05
C ILE A 21 21.86 -4.32 -8.48
N VAL A 22 21.65 -3.01 -8.62
CA VAL A 22 22.73 -2.04 -8.82
C VAL A 22 23.39 -1.75 -7.47
N VAL A 23 24.66 -2.09 -7.33
CA VAL A 23 25.44 -1.96 -6.08
C VAL A 23 26.36 -0.73 -6.07
N GLY A 24 26.57 -0.11 -7.23
CA GLY A 24 27.41 1.06 -7.40
C GLY A 24 27.46 1.51 -8.85
N TYR A 25 28.35 2.46 -9.13
CA TYR A 25 28.59 2.98 -10.47
C TYR A 25 30.10 3.04 -10.71
N LYS A 26 30.51 2.83 -11.95
CA LYS A 26 31.89 3.07 -12.41
C LYS A 26 32.12 4.58 -12.54
N ASP A 27 33.38 4.99 -12.73
CA ASP A 27 33.75 6.41 -12.90
C ASP A 27 33.06 7.07 -14.11
N ASP A 28 32.73 6.28 -15.14
CA ASP A 28 32.00 6.72 -16.33
C ASP A 28 30.47 6.76 -16.15
N GLY A 29 29.96 6.42 -14.96
CA GLY A 29 28.54 6.40 -14.65
C GLY A 29 27.81 5.10 -15.01
N THR A 30 28.50 4.10 -15.56
CA THR A 30 27.90 2.78 -15.85
C THR A 30 27.50 2.08 -14.55
N PRO A 31 26.26 1.57 -14.42
CA PRO A 31 25.82 0.84 -13.24
C PRO A 31 26.58 -0.50 -13.10
N VAL A 32 26.98 -0.83 -11.87
CA VAL A 32 27.56 -2.13 -11.52
C VAL A 32 26.50 -2.99 -10.86
N GLN A 33 26.23 -4.17 -11.43
CA GLN A 33 25.23 -5.12 -10.95
C GLN A 33 25.81 -6.14 -9.96
N ALA A 34 24.96 -6.73 -9.12
CA ALA A 34 25.35 -7.74 -8.15
C ALA A 34 25.90 -9.02 -8.80
N GLU A 35 25.51 -9.30 -10.04
CA GLU A 35 26.06 -10.39 -10.85
C GLU A 35 27.55 -10.18 -11.18
N GLU A 36 27.94 -8.96 -11.54
CA GLU A 36 29.34 -8.62 -11.89
C GLU A 36 30.30 -8.83 -10.72
N ILE A 37 29.82 -8.65 -9.48
CA ILE A 37 30.59 -8.89 -8.25
C ILE A 37 30.39 -10.29 -7.67
N LYS A 38 29.74 -11.21 -8.40
CA LYS A 38 29.51 -12.62 -8.03
C LYS A 38 28.77 -12.80 -6.69
N ALA A 39 27.92 -11.85 -6.30
CA ALA A 39 27.20 -11.88 -5.03
C ALA A 39 25.90 -12.73 -5.06
N VAL A 40 25.36 -12.99 -6.26
CA VAL A 40 24.03 -13.62 -6.46
C VAL A 40 23.95 -15.01 -5.83
N GLY A 41 24.94 -15.88 -6.06
CA GLY A 41 24.94 -17.24 -5.50
C GLY A 41 24.93 -17.25 -3.97
N SER A 42 25.70 -16.35 -3.35
CA SER A 42 25.74 -16.20 -1.89
C SER A 42 24.40 -15.72 -1.33
N MET A 43 23.77 -14.72 -1.96
CA MET A 43 22.43 -14.26 -1.57
C MET A 43 21.38 -15.37 -1.72
N MET A 44 21.40 -16.11 -2.84
CA MET A 44 20.51 -17.25 -3.06
C MET A 44 20.66 -18.32 -1.98
N SER A 45 21.90 -18.59 -1.55
CA SER A 45 22.17 -19.59 -0.53
C SER A 45 21.55 -19.22 0.82
N LEU A 46 21.53 -17.93 1.17
CA LEU A 46 20.90 -17.42 2.38
C LEU A 46 19.36 -17.38 2.28
N LEU A 47 18.82 -17.10 1.10
CA LEU A 47 17.39 -16.90 0.89
C LEU A 47 16.61 -18.15 0.48
N ARG A 48 17.29 -19.28 0.22
CA ARG A 48 16.68 -20.52 -0.32
C ARG A 48 15.46 -21.03 0.44
N TYR A 49 15.42 -20.86 1.77
CA TYR A 49 14.26 -21.21 2.59
C TYR A 49 13.40 -19.99 2.92
N ALA A 50 14.00 -18.79 2.94
CA ALA A 50 13.28 -17.56 3.24
C ALA A 50 12.26 -17.16 2.16
N ILE A 51 12.28 -17.79 0.98
CA ILE A 51 11.26 -17.62 -0.06
C ILE A 51 9.99 -18.47 0.21
N GLN A 52 10.05 -19.43 1.13
CA GLN A 52 8.92 -20.29 1.45
C GLN A 52 7.98 -19.58 2.42
N PRO A 53 6.68 -19.41 2.08
CA PRO A 53 5.70 -18.80 2.98
C PRO A 53 5.54 -19.55 4.30
N ASN A 54 5.32 -18.82 5.39
CA ASN A 54 4.98 -19.42 6.69
C ASN A 54 3.46 -19.52 6.80
N ILE A 55 2.95 -20.71 7.11
CA ILE A 55 1.53 -20.92 7.40
C ILE A 55 1.28 -20.84 8.91
N VAL A 56 0.25 -20.08 9.28
CA VAL A 56 -0.30 -19.96 10.63
C VAL A 56 -1.83 -20.00 10.52
N GLN A 57 -2.54 -19.64 11.59
CA GLN A 57 -4.00 -19.59 11.59
C GLN A 57 -4.52 -18.37 12.36
N THR A 58 -5.75 -17.96 12.06
CA THR A 58 -6.52 -17.02 12.88
C THR A 58 -6.92 -17.67 14.23
N THR A 59 -7.58 -16.91 15.11
CA THR A 59 -8.18 -17.43 16.34
C THR A 59 -9.32 -18.44 16.11
N GLU A 60 -9.89 -18.45 14.91
CA GLU A 60 -11.00 -19.33 14.50
C GLU A 60 -10.55 -20.47 13.57
N GLY A 61 -9.24 -20.59 13.33
CA GLY A 61 -8.66 -21.72 12.62
C GLY A 61 -8.57 -21.59 11.10
N GLN A 62 -8.94 -20.44 10.52
CA GLN A 62 -8.71 -20.21 9.09
C GLN A 62 -7.20 -20.11 8.80
N PRO A 63 -6.71 -20.71 7.70
CA PRO A 63 -5.29 -20.68 7.36
C PRO A 63 -4.85 -19.27 6.93
N VAL A 64 -3.65 -18.86 7.35
CA VAL A 64 -3.07 -17.56 7.03
C VAL A 64 -1.61 -17.73 6.61
N PHE A 65 -1.21 -17.10 5.51
CA PHE A 65 0.21 -16.96 5.17
C PHE A 65 0.76 -15.65 5.72
N VAL A 66 1.83 -15.73 6.51
CA VAL A 66 2.59 -14.56 6.99
C VAL A 66 3.99 -14.62 6.40
N HIS A 67 4.23 -13.80 5.38
CA HIS A 67 5.48 -13.87 4.63
C HIS A 67 5.90 -12.53 4.03
N THR A 68 7.15 -12.14 4.29
CA THR A 68 7.77 -10.86 3.94
C THR A 68 7.06 -9.64 4.55
N GLY A 69 7.71 -8.47 4.48
CA GLY A 69 7.20 -7.22 5.06
C GLY A 69 8.00 -6.01 4.58
N PRO A 70 7.98 -5.70 3.27
CA PRO A 70 8.59 -4.49 2.75
C PRO A 70 7.88 -3.24 3.29
N PHE A 71 8.60 -2.13 3.42
CA PHE A 71 7.98 -0.87 3.83
C PHE A 71 6.97 -0.37 2.78
N GLY A 72 5.85 0.21 3.23
CA GLY A 72 4.84 0.82 2.35
C GLY A 72 5.23 2.17 1.75
N ASN A 73 6.39 2.74 2.10
CA ASN A 73 6.88 4.03 1.55
C ASN A 73 7.90 3.83 0.43
N ILE A 74 9.09 3.30 0.76
CA ILE A 74 10.20 3.07 -0.18
C ILE A 74 10.10 1.74 -0.93
N ALA A 75 9.05 0.97 -0.68
CA ALA A 75 8.67 -0.23 -1.41
C ALA A 75 7.13 -0.32 -1.47
N HIS A 76 6.61 -1.45 -1.97
CA HIS A 76 5.20 -1.65 -2.29
C HIS A 76 4.31 -2.07 -1.11
N GLY A 77 4.89 -2.38 0.06
CA GLY A 77 4.12 -2.58 1.30
C GLY A 77 3.16 -3.77 1.32
N CYS A 78 3.41 -4.82 0.55
CA CYS A 78 2.55 -6.02 0.50
C CYS A 78 3.32 -7.27 0.96
N CYS A 79 2.58 -8.33 1.32
CA CYS A 79 3.13 -9.67 1.48
C CYS A 79 3.64 -10.25 0.15
N SER A 80 4.26 -11.43 0.20
CA SER A 80 4.93 -11.98 -0.98
C SER A 80 3.98 -12.48 -2.07
N VAL A 81 4.39 -12.37 -3.33
CA VAL A 81 3.75 -12.98 -4.51
C VAL A 81 3.59 -14.48 -4.34
N VAL A 82 4.62 -15.18 -3.84
CA VAL A 82 4.55 -16.63 -3.60
C VAL A 82 3.41 -17.01 -2.64
N SER A 83 3.15 -16.19 -1.60
CA SER A 83 2.06 -16.44 -0.66
C SER A 83 0.70 -16.32 -1.32
N ASP A 84 0.49 -15.27 -2.12
CA ASP A 84 -0.78 -15.05 -2.80
C ASP A 84 -1.03 -16.14 -3.85
N GLN A 85 -0.02 -16.47 -4.66
CA GLN A 85 -0.12 -17.54 -5.66
C GLN A 85 -0.41 -18.90 -5.00
N LEU A 86 0.24 -19.18 -3.88
CA LEU A 86 -0.03 -20.40 -3.12
C LEU A 86 -1.45 -20.40 -2.56
N ALA A 87 -1.90 -19.31 -1.95
CA ALA A 87 -3.26 -19.18 -1.42
C ALA A 87 -4.33 -19.35 -2.52
N LEU A 88 -4.14 -18.69 -3.68
CA LEU A 88 -5.05 -18.77 -4.82
C LEU A 88 -5.11 -20.18 -5.42
N GLY A 89 -4.05 -20.98 -5.26
CA GLY A 89 -4.05 -22.38 -5.67
C GLY A 89 -4.85 -23.32 -4.75
N TYR A 90 -5.23 -22.88 -3.54
CA TYR A 90 -5.84 -23.73 -2.51
C TYR A 90 -7.15 -23.18 -1.91
N ALA A 91 -7.57 -21.96 -2.27
CA ALA A 91 -8.76 -21.33 -1.71
C ALA A 91 -9.57 -20.61 -2.80
N ASP A 92 -10.90 -20.63 -2.67
CA ASP A 92 -11.81 -19.93 -3.58
C ASP A 92 -11.74 -18.39 -3.41
N TYR A 93 -11.45 -17.94 -2.19
CA TYR A 93 -11.27 -16.53 -1.86
C TYR A 93 -9.96 -16.34 -1.09
N VAL A 94 -9.17 -15.36 -1.52
CA VAL A 94 -7.94 -14.94 -0.86
C VAL A 94 -8.03 -13.47 -0.50
N LEU A 95 -7.95 -13.19 0.80
CA LEU A 95 -7.86 -11.82 1.31
C LEU A 95 -6.40 -11.46 1.54
N THR A 96 -5.96 -10.35 0.96
CA THR A 96 -4.66 -9.75 1.21
C THR A 96 -4.82 -8.25 1.49
N GLU A 97 -3.80 -7.64 2.07
CA GLU A 97 -3.77 -6.21 2.35
C GLU A 97 -2.47 -5.57 1.84
N ALA A 98 -2.48 -4.24 1.80
CA ALA A 98 -1.31 -3.42 1.51
C ALA A 98 -1.19 -2.32 2.56
N GLY A 99 0.03 -2.05 3.01
CA GLY A 99 0.28 -1.09 4.08
C GLY A 99 -0.09 0.35 3.74
N PHE A 100 -0.46 1.13 4.76
CA PHE A 100 -0.97 2.51 4.66
C PHE A 100 -2.37 2.61 4.03
N GLY A 101 -2.77 3.81 3.58
CA GLY A 101 -4.04 4.04 2.89
C GLY A 101 -4.00 3.62 1.43
N ALA A 102 -5.16 3.65 0.78
CA ALA A 102 -5.29 3.23 -0.62
C ALA A 102 -4.44 4.09 -1.58
N ASP A 103 -4.14 5.33 -1.22
CA ASP A 103 -3.26 6.24 -1.95
C ASP A 103 -1.78 5.80 -2.00
N LEU A 104 -1.37 4.86 -1.14
CA LEU A 104 -0.03 4.27 -1.18
C LEU A 104 -0.08 2.76 -1.33
N GLY A 105 -0.71 2.06 -0.39
CA GLY A 105 -0.72 0.61 -0.35
C GLY A 105 -1.42 0.02 -1.56
N PHE A 106 -2.71 0.32 -1.73
CA PHE A 106 -3.51 -0.17 -2.85
C PHE A 106 -2.93 0.29 -4.21
N GLU A 107 -2.57 1.56 -4.34
CA GLU A 107 -1.94 2.08 -5.57
C GLU A 107 -0.70 1.25 -5.98
N LYS A 108 0.18 0.94 -5.03
CA LYS A 108 1.38 0.13 -5.29
C LYS A 108 1.07 -1.35 -5.46
N PHE A 109 0.07 -1.87 -4.77
CA PHE A 109 -0.42 -3.21 -5.02
C PHE A 109 -0.82 -3.33 -6.49
N MET A 110 -1.63 -2.41 -7.01
CA MET A 110 -2.07 -2.42 -8.40
C MET A 110 -0.92 -2.20 -9.38
N HIS A 111 -0.18 -1.09 -9.26
CA HIS A 111 0.83 -0.71 -10.26
C HIS A 111 2.12 -1.52 -10.22
N ILE A 112 2.39 -2.24 -9.12
CA ILE A 112 3.64 -3.00 -8.93
C ILE A 112 3.35 -4.48 -8.71
N LYS A 113 2.64 -4.85 -7.64
CA LYS A 113 2.50 -6.27 -7.28
C LYS A 113 1.60 -7.02 -8.27
N ALA A 114 0.37 -6.56 -8.47
CA ALA A 114 -0.61 -7.15 -9.35
C ALA A 114 -0.14 -7.14 -10.80
N ARG A 115 0.21 -5.95 -11.32
CA ARG A 115 0.65 -5.77 -12.71
C ARG A 115 1.86 -6.62 -13.10
N LEU A 116 2.82 -6.84 -12.20
CA LEU A 116 4.04 -7.59 -12.53
C LEU A 116 3.89 -9.11 -12.36
N ASN A 117 2.80 -9.60 -11.78
CA ASN A 117 2.67 -11.00 -11.37
C ASN A 117 1.30 -11.62 -11.68
N ASP A 118 0.47 -10.94 -12.48
CA ASP A 118 -0.88 -11.38 -12.84
C ASP A 118 -1.77 -11.68 -11.62
N LEU A 119 -1.68 -10.81 -10.60
CA LEU A 119 -2.43 -10.90 -9.33
C LEU A 119 -3.49 -9.80 -9.22
N GLU A 120 -4.20 -9.56 -10.30
CA GLU A 120 -5.28 -8.58 -10.36
C GLU A 120 -6.46 -9.02 -9.46
N PRO A 121 -6.98 -8.15 -8.56
CA PRO A 121 -8.00 -8.53 -7.59
C PRO A 121 -9.40 -8.48 -8.21
N ALA A 122 -10.33 -9.30 -7.72
CA ALA A 122 -11.74 -9.27 -8.14
C ALA A 122 -12.53 -8.11 -7.52
N ALA A 123 -12.18 -7.70 -6.29
CA ALA A 123 -12.81 -6.60 -5.57
C ALA A 123 -11.83 -5.95 -4.58
N ALA A 124 -12.13 -4.71 -4.17
CA ALA A 124 -11.35 -4.00 -3.17
C ALA A 124 -12.20 -3.64 -1.95
N VAL A 125 -11.67 -3.87 -0.75
CA VAL A 125 -12.27 -3.41 0.51
C VAL A 125 -11.51 -2.19 1.02
N ILE A 126 -12.22 -1.08 1.25
CA ILE A 126 -11.66 0.09 1.93
C ILE A 126 -12.21 0.18 3.35
N VAL A 127 -11.31 0.14 4.33
CA VAL A 127 -11.65 0.23 5.75
C VAL A 127 -11.69 1.69 6.19
N ALA A 128 -12.75 2.09 6.89
CA ALA A 128 -12.90 3.41 7.47
C ALA A 128 -13.49 3.34 8.89
N SER A 129 -13.36 4.43 9.66
CA SER A 129 -14.08 4.60 10.92
C SER A 129 -14.60 6.02 11.07
N VAL A 130 -15.71 6.17 11.80
CA VAL A 130 -16.35 7.49 12.05
C VAL A 130 -15.34 8.45 12.69
N ARG A 131 -14.55 7.97 13.65
CA ARG A 131 -13.50 8.74 14.32
C ARG A 131 -12.40 9.21 13.36
N ALA A 132 -11.91 8.35 12.47
CA ALA A 132 -10.90 8.74 11.48
C ALA A 132 -11.41 9.81 10.52
N LEU A 133 -12.66 9.68 10.06
CA LEU A 133 -13.29 10.65 9.19
C LEU A 133 -13.52 11.99 9.90
N LYS A 134 -13.99 12.00 11.15
CA LYS A 134 -14.04 13.23 11.97
C LYS A 134 -12.67 13.90 12.10
N SER A 135 -11.60 13.12 12.27
CA SER A 135 -10.24 13.65 12.28
C SER A 135 -9.85 14.31 10.95
N HIS A 136 -10.21 13.69 9.82
CA HIS A 136 -10.04 14.31 8.50
C HIS A 136 -10.88 15.58 8.32
N GLY A 137 -12.01 15.70 9.02
CA GLY A 137 -12.82 16.91 9.13
C GLY A 137 -12.20 18.04 9.96
N GLY A 138 -11.15 17.73 10.73
CA GLY A 138 -10.43 18.69 11.57
C GLY A 138 -10.64 18.51 13.07
N VAL A 139 -11.34 17.45 13.51
CA VAL A 139 -11.51 17.17 14.94
C VAL A 139 -10.17 16.68 15.53
N PRO A 140 -9.67 17.28 16.62
CA PRO A 140 -8.47 16.81 17.30
C PRO A 140 -8.64 15.38 17.84
N LEU A 141 -7.56 14.59 17.85
CA LEU A 141 -7.60 13.17 18.26
C LEU A 141 -8.20 12.95 19.66
N ARG A 142 -7.99 13.89 20.59
CA ARG A 142 -8.52 13.85 21.96
C ARG A 142 -10.02 14.12 22.09
N SER A 143 -10.70 14.44 20.99
CA SER A 143 -12.10 14.91 20.98
C SER A 143 -12.96 14.12 19.99
N LEU A 144 -12.52 12.93 19.57
CA LEU A 144 -13.18 12.12 18.55
C LEU A 144 -14.42 11.37 19.04
N ASP A 145 -14.62 11.27 20.36
CA ASP A 145 -15.70 10.46 20.93
C ASP A 145 -17.05 11.20 20.94
N ALA A 146 -17.03 12.54 20.80
CA ALA A 146 -18.26 13.32 20.64
C ALA A 146 -18.79 13.23 19.20
N ALA A 147 -20.11 13.08 19.03
CA ALA A 147 -20.75 13.16 17.73
C ALA A 147 -20.53 14.55 17.10
N ASN A 148 -20.17 14.57 15.82
CA ASN A 148 -19.93 15.77 15.02
C ASN A 148 -20.13 15.46 13.52
N LYS A 149 -21.40 15.45 13.09
CA LYS A 149 -21.80 15.19 11.70
C LYS A 149 -21.19 16.17 10.70
N GLU A 150 -21.02 17.43 11.07
CA GLU A 150 -20.44 18.45 10.18
C GLU A 150 -18.97 18.12 9.84
N ALA A 151 -18.18 17.79 10.87
CA ALA A 151 -16.81 17.35 10.67
C ALA A 151 -16.73 16.02 9.92
N LEU A 152 -17.64 15.09 10.22
CA LEU A 152 -17.73 13.81 9.52
C LEU A 152 -17.95 14.02 8.02
N VAL A 153 -18.94 14.83 7.63
CA VAL A 153 -19.24 15.16 6.22
C VAL A 153 -18.05 15.82 5.54
N LYS A 154 -17.35 16.73 6.23
CA LYS A 154 -16.12 17.34 5.70
C LYS A 154 -15.01 16.32 5.50
N GLY A 155 -14.84 15.40 6.46
CA GLY A 155 -13.86 14.32 6.43
C GLY A 155 -14.11 13.28 5.34
N MET A 156 -15.37 13.05 4.99
CA MET A 156 -15.77 12.14 3.91
C MET A 156 -15.13 12.50 2.57
N SER A 157 -14.72 13.75 2.33
CA SER A 157 -13.96 14.13 1.13
C SER A 157 -12.74 13.23 0.88
N ASN A 158 -12.08 12.75 1.94
CA ASN A 158 -10.98 11.80 1.82
C ASN A 158 -11.45 10.44 1.30
N LEU A 159 -12.46 9.84 1.96
CA LEU A 159 -12.97 8.52 1.60
C LEU A 159 -13.63 8.51 0.21
N LYS A 160 -14.43 9.54 -0.11
CA LYS A 160 -15.05 9.70 -1.43
C LYS A 160 -14.00 9.73 -2.55
N HIS A 161 -12.89 10.45 -2.34
CA HIS A 161 -11.78 10.47 -3.29
C HIS A 161 -11.12 9.10 -3.47
N LEU A 162 -10.87 8.38 -2.37
CA LEU A 162 -10.26 7.05 -2.43
C LEU A 162 -11.18 6.00 -3.08
N ILE A 163 -12.50 6.07 -2.86
CA ILE A 163 -13.49 5.23 -3.56
C ILE A 163 -13.41 5.50 -5.07
N GLY A 164 -13.50 6.77 -5.49
CA GLY A 164 -13.40 7.14 -6.90
C GLY A 164 -12.06 6.73 -7.54
N MET A 165 -10.97 6.81 -6.77
CA MET A 165 -9.65 6.38 -7.20
C MET A 165 -9.59 4.87 -7.45
N ILE A 166 -10.14 4.04 -6.56
CA ILE A 166 -10.21 2.58 -6.77
C ILE A 166 -11.12 2.25 -7.97
N LYS A 167 -12.28 2.90 -8.07
CA LYS A 167 -13.20 2.74 -9.21
C LYS A 167 -12.54 3.09 -10.54
N SER A 168 -11.55 3.99 -10.56
CA SER A 168 -10.80 4.35 -11.78
C SER A 168 -9.90 3.22 -12.31
N PHE A 169 -9.65 2.17 -11.53
CA PHE A 169 -9.04 0.92 -12.00
C PHE A 169 -10.05 -0.04 -12.61
N ASN A 170 -11.32 0.35 -12.69
CA ASN A 170 -12.43 -0.53 -13.02
C ASN A 170 -12.56 -1.68 -12.01
N LEU A 171 -12.48 -1.37 -10.71
CA LEU A 171 -12.64 -2.37 -9.64
C LEU A 171 -13.87 -2.07 -8.78
N PRO A 172 -14.67 -3.08 -8.41
CA PRO A 172 -15.76 -2.90 -7.48
C PRO A 172 -15.23 -2.62 -6.07
N VAL A 173 -15.92 -1.76 -5.34
CA VAL A 173 -15.46 -1.25 -4.04
C VAL A 173 -16.49 -1.54 -2.96
N VAL A 174 -16.03 -2.18 -1.88
CA VAL A 174 -16.80 -2.38 -0.65
C VAL A 174 -16.18 -1.52 0.45
N VAL A 175 -17.00 -0.74 1.15
CA VAL A 175 -16.57 0.07 2.30
C VAL A 175 -16.92 -0.67 3.59
N ALA A 176 -15.90 -1.00 4.38
CA ALA A 176 -16.04 -1.57 5.71
C ALA A 176 -15.91 -0.47 6.76
N VAL A 177 -17.01 -0.13 7.43
CA VAL A 177 -17.02 0.83 8.54
C VAL A 177 -16.76 0.06 9.83
N ASN A 178 -15.52 0.09 10.32
CA ASN A 178 -15.16 -0.55 11.58
C ASN A 178 -15.86 0.17 12.75
N SER A 179 -16.65 -0.59 13.51
CA SER A 179 -17.43 -0.08 14.63
C SER A 179 -16.54 0.23 15.84
N PHE A 180 -16.81 1.34 16.52
CA PHE A 180 -16.29 1.65 17.85
C PHE A 180 -17.42 1.87 18.86
N PRO A 181 -17.20 1.58 20.16
CA PRO A 181 -18.21 1.75 21.20
C PRO A 181 -18.77 3.18 21.35
N THR A 182 -18.01 4.19 20.93
CA THR A 182 -18.39 5.61 21.03
C THR A 182 -19.00 6.17 19.73
N ASP A 183 -19.14 5.35 18.70
CA ASP A 183 -19.70 5.80 17.43
C ASP A 183 -21.21 6.02 17.56
N ASP A 184 -21.69 7.16 17.06
CA ASP A 184 -23.11 7.45 16.97
C ASP A 184 -23.73 6.69 15.78
N SER A 185 -24.95 6.16 15.96
CA SER A 185 -25.62 5.37 14.93
C SER A 185 -25.96 6.20 13.69
N GLU A 186 -26.32 7.48 13.87
CA GLU A 186 -26.64 8.37 12.75
C GLU A 186 -25.37 8.77 11.99
N GLU A 187 -24.24 8.94 12.69
CA GLU A 187 -22.93 9.11 12.05
C GLU A 187 -22.53 7.89 11.22
N THR A 188 -22.74 6.69 11.74
CA THR A 188 -22.41 5.43 11.05
C THR A 188 -23.23 5.24 9.77
N GLU A 189 -24.55 5.47 9.84
CA GLU A 189 -25.42 5.41 8.65
C GLU A 189 -25.09 6.52 7.65
N LEU A 190 -24.65 7.69 8.13
CA LEU A 190 -24.20 8.77 7.26
C LEU A 190 -22.94 8.37 6.48
N VAL A 191 -21.96 7.69 7.12
CA VAL A 191 -20.77 7.17 6.41
C VAL A 191 -21.18 6.18 5.32
N LYS A 192 -22.07 5.23 5.64
CA LYS A 192 -22.53 4.22 4.66
C LYS A 192 -23.20 4.87 3.46
N SER A 193 -24.19 5.72 3.69
CA SER A 193 -24.94 6.39 2.62
C SER A 193 -24.05 7.26 1.74
N LEU A 194 -23.16 8.07 2.32
CA LEU A 194 -22.22 8.90 1.56
C LEU A 194 -21.16 8.08 0.81
N SER A 195 -20.86 6.86 1.26
CA SER A 195 -19.94 5.95 0.57
C SER A 195 -20.59 5.34 -0.68
N ILE A 196 -21.86 4.92 -0.58
CA ILE A 196 -22.64 4.46 -1.73
C ILE A 196 -22.83 5.58 -2.75
N GLU A 197 -23.16 6.79 -2.29
CA GLU A 197 -23.27 7.98 -3.16
C GLU A 197 -21.96 8.27 -3.92
N ALA A 198 -20.81 7.94 -3.32
CA ALA A 198 -19.49 8.10 -3.94
C ALA A 198 -19.13 6.99 -4.94
N GLY A 199 -19.98 5.99 -5.11
CA GLY A 199 -19.81 4.90 -6.08
C GLY A 199 -19.22 3.61 -5.51
N ALA A 200 -19.29 3.39 -4.20
CA ALA A 200 -19.07 2.06 -3.63
C ALA A 200 -20.31 1.17 -3.84
N GLU A 201 -20.09 -0.11 -4.11
CA GLU A 201 -21.16 -1.07 -4.38
C GLU A 201 -21.88 -1.44 -3.09
N HIS A 202 -21.10 -1.56 -2.02
CA HIS A 202 -21.60 -1.86 -0.69
C HIS A 202 -20.86 -1.04 0.36
N ALA A 203 -21.58 -0.68 1.43
CA ALA A 203 -21.02 -0.04 2.60
C ALA A 203 -21.67 -0.65 3.85
N VAL A 204 -20.87 -1.36 4.64
CA VAL A 204 -21.36 -2.20 5.74
C VAL A 204 -20.57 -1.93 7.02
N VAL A 205 -21.20 -2.16 8.17
CA VAL A 205 -20.54 -2.07 9.46
C VAL A 205 -19.80 -3.37 9.73
N SER A 206 -18.55 -3.29 10.17
CA SER A 206 -17.76 -4.45 10.59
C SER A 206 -17.58 -4.43 12.11
N LYS A 207 -17.90 -5.57 12.74
CA LYS A 207 -17.77 -5.81 14.18
C LYS A 207 -16.78 -6.93 14.51
N VAL A 208 -15.93 -7.30 13.56
CA VAL A 208 -15.01 -8.45 13.71
C VAL A 208 -14.05 -8.37 14.90
N TYR A 209 -13.81 -7.16 15.43
CA TYR A 209 -13.02 -6.98 16.65
C TYR A 209 -13.75 -7.48 17.91
N GLU A 210 -15.07 -7.23 18.00
CA GLU A 210 -15.88 -7.58 19.17
C GLU A 210 -16.45 -9.00 19.04
N ASP A 211 -16.94 -9.34 17.84
CA ASP A 211 -17.77 -10.53 17.60
C ASP A 211 -17.07 -11.60 16.73
N GLY A 212 -15.77 -11.43 16.42
CA GLY A 212 -15.02 -12.37 15.58
C GLY A 212 -15.61 -12.49 14.16
N GLY A 213 -15.55 -13.68 13.56
CA GLY A 213 -16.06 -13.95 12.22
C GLY A 213 -17.55 -13.66 12.06
N GLU A 214 -18.35 -13.83 13.12
CA GLU A 214 -19.79 -13.52 13.10
C GLU A 214 -20.05 -12.02 12.85
N GLY A 215 -19.20 -11.15 13.42
CA GLY A 215 -19.24 -9.71 13.18
C GLY A 215 -18.82 -9.26 11.79
N GLY A 216 -18.42 -10.20 10.92
CA GLY A 216 -17.95 -9.96 9.55
C GLY A 216 -18.85 -10.54 8.46
N LEU A 217 -19.98 -11.18 8.80
CA LEU A 217 -20.83 -11.87 7.82
C LEU A 217 -21.36 -10.93 6.72
N ASP A 218 -21.89 -9.76 7.11
CA ASP A 218 -22.38 -8.76 6.14
C ASP A 218 -21.26 -8.26 5.21
N LEU A 219 -20.03 -8.17 5.72
CA LEU A 219 -18.86 -7.80 4.92
C LEU A 219 -18.45 -8.92 3.98
N ALA A 220 -18.46 -10.17 4.42
CA ALA A 220 -18.20 -11.32 3.57
C ALA A 220 -19.19 -11.40 2.41
N ASP A 221 -20.50 -11.28 2.69
CA ASP A 221 -21.55 -11.28 1.68
C ASP A 221 -21.40 -10.12 0.67
N ALA A 222 -21.03 -8.93 1.15
CA ALA A 222 -20.78 -7.78 0.30
C ALA A 222 -19.56 -7.98 -0.61
N VAL A 223 -18.48 -8.59 -0.08
CA VAL A 223 -17.27 -8.89 -0.85
C VAL A 223 -17.51 -9.96 -1.90
N ILE A 224 -18.27 -11.01 -1.57
CA ILE A 224 -18.65 -12.06 -2.53
C ILE A 224 -19.42 -11.45 -3.71
N LYS A 225 -20.46 -10.65 -3.43
CA LYS A 225 -21.24 -9.98 -4.48
C LYS A 225 -20.39 -9.05 -5.34
N ALA A 226 -19.53 -8.26 -4.71
CA ALA A 226 -18.63 -7.36 -5.43
C ALA A 226 -17.63 -8.14 -6.30
N ALA A 227 -17.13 -9.29 -5.84
CA ALA A 227 -16.22 -10.13 -6.62
C ALA A 227 -16.93 -10.81 -7.80
N ASP A 228 -18.20 -11.20 -7.66
CA ASP A 228 -18.99 -11.78 -8.76
C ASP A 228 -19.25 -10.76 -9.89
N ASP A 229 -19.31 -9.47 -9.55
CA ASP A 229 -19.45 -8.35 -10.49
C ASP A 229 -18.08 -7.83 -11.03
N SER A 230 -16.99 -8.58 -10.83
CA SER A 230 -15.65 -8.16 -11.28
C SER A 230 -15.62 -8.02 -12.81
N PRO A 231 -15.12 -6.91 -13.35
CA PRO A 231 -15.09 -6.70 -14.80
C PRO A 231 -13.92 -7.45 -15.47
N ASP A 232 -14.05 -7.66 -16.78
CA ASP A 232 -13.11 -8.44 -17.58
C ASP A 232 -11.70 -7.82 -17.72
N SER A 233 -11.53 -6.54 -17.37
CA SER A 233 -10.25 -5.84 -17.53
C SER A 233 -10.05 -4.73 -16.52
N ILE A 234 -8.83 -4.63 -16.00
CA ILE A 234 -8.36 -3.55 -15.14
C ILE A 234 -7.77 -2.41 -15.97
N SER A 235 -8.09 -1.17 -15.58
CA SER A 235 -7.44 0.03 -16.09
C SER A 235 -6.36 0.51 -15.13
N TYR A 236 -5.34 1.17 -15.68
CA TYR A 236 -4.26 1.71 -14.89
C TYR A 236 -4.11 3.22 -15.05
N MET A 237 -3.45 3.88 -14.11
CA MET A 237 -3.33 5.34 -14.13
C MET A 237 -2.30 5.88 -15.12
N TYR A 238 -1.36 5.03 -15.52
CA TYR A 238 -0.29 5.31 -16.47
C TYR A 238 0.14 4.01 -17.17
N GLU A 239 0.67 4.18 -18.38
CA GLU A 239 1.26 3.10 -19.17
C GLU A 239 2.74 2.92 -18.81
N LEU A 240 3.26 1.69 -18.95
CA LEU A 240 4.68 1.45 -18.70
C LEU A 240 5.57 2.13 -19.75
N SER A 241 5.06 2.45 -20.93
CA SER A 241 5.76 3.21 -21.97
C SER A 241 5.86 4.71 -21.71
N ASP A 242 5.06 5.25 -20.78
CA ASP A 242 5.11 6.67 -20.44
C ASP A 242 6.47 7.03 -19.83
N SER A 243 6.90 8.28 -20.00
CA SER A 243 8.11 8.78 -19.35
C SER A 243 7.98 8.72 -17.83
N LEU A 244 9.11 8.66 -17.11
CA LEU A 244 9.06 8.62 -15.65
C LEU A 244 8.36 9.85 -15.07
N GLU A 245 8.54 11.03 -15.66
CA GLU A 245 7.87 12.26 -15.22
C GLU A 245 6.35 12.22 -15.45
N GLU A 246 5.87 11.62 -16.55
CA GLU A 246 4.43 11.46 -16.84
C GLU A 246 3.75 10.47 -15.88
N LYS A 247 4.42 9.36 -15.55
CA LYS A 247 3.93 8.39 -14.55
C LYS A 247 3.77 9.05 -13.19
N ILE A 248 4.79 9.81 -12.75
CA ILE A 248 4.76 10.57 -11.49
C ILE A 248 3.65 11.63 -11.52
N SER A 249 3.50 12.35 -12.63
CA SER A 249 2.43 13.35 -12.81
C SER A 249 1.04 12.73 -12.74
N SER A 250 0.85 11.55 -13.34
CA SER A 250 -0.39 10.80 -13.27
C SER A 250 -0.76 10.42 -11.84
N LEU A 251 0.20 9.89 -11.07
CA LEU A 251 -0.03 9.59 -9.65
C LEU A 251 -0.32 10.86 -8.84
N ALA A 252 0.44 11.93 -9.06
CA ALA A 252 0.27 13.19 -8.32
C ALA A 252 -1.11 13.81 -8.53
N THR A 253 -1.58 13.83 -9.77
CA THR A 253 -2.87 14.46 -10.12
C THR A 253 -4.05 13.54 -9.80
N LYS A 254 -3.99 12.26 -10.18
CA LYS A 254 -5.11 11.32 -10.05
C LYS A 254 -5.24 10.71 -8.64
N VAL A 255 -4.12 10.43 -7.96
CA VAL A 255 -4.12 9.82 -6.63
C VAL A 255 -4.05 10.87 -5.53
N TYR A 256 -3.15 11.84 -5.67
CA TYR A 256 -2.87 12.79 -4.58
C TYR A 256 -3.68 14.08 -4.67
N ASN A 257 -4.41 14.31 -5.77
CA ASN A 257 -5.17 15.53 -6.01
C ASN A 257 -4.29 16.80 -6.00
N ALA A 258 -3.04 16.66 -6.48
CA ALA A 258 -2.14 17.78 -6.71
C ALA A 258 -2.47 18.48 -8.03
N SER A 259 -2.15 19.78 -8.12
CA SER A 259 -2.31 20.57 -9.35
C SER A 259 -1.22 20.29 -10.38
N GLY A 260 -0.07 19.78 -9.93
CA GLY A 260 1.08 19.49 -10.77
C GLY A 260 2.23 18.89 -9.95
N VAL A 261 3.40 18.75 -10.58
CA VAL A 261 4.60 18.21 -9.93
C VAL A 261 5.76 19.18 -10.10
N ASN A 262 6.46 19.44 -9.00
CA ASN A 262 7.69 20.20 -8.98
C ASN A 262 8.87 19.29 -8.61
N TYR A 263 9.93 19.34 -9.42
CA TYR A 263 11.12 18.53 -9.26
C TYR A 263 12.31 19.38 -8.82
N THR A 264 13.11 18.87 -7.88
CA THR A 264 14.44 19.44 -7.64
C THR A 264 15.37 19.11 -8.82
N PRO A 265 16.47 19.87 -9.00
CA PRO A 265 17.50 19.51 -9.97
C PRO A 265 18.12 18.13 -9.75
N ILE A 266 18.16 17.66 -8.50
CA ILE A 266 18.66 16.32 -8.15
C ILE A 266 17.69 15.25 -8.69
N ALA A 267 16.40 15.36 -8.38
CA ALA A 267 15.39 14.43 -8.85
C ALA A 267 15.34 14.37 -10.38
N ARG A 268 15.31 15.53 -11.06
CA ARG A 268 15.26 15.59 -12.52
C ARG A 268 16.50 14.96 -13.18
N ARG A 269 17.69 15.14 -12.61
CA ARG A 269 18.91 14.46 -13.10
C ARG A 269 18.84 12.96 -12.93
N ALA A 270 18.38 12.49 -11.76
CA ALA A 270 18.25 11.06 -11.48
C ALA A 270 17.25 10.38 -12.44
N LEU A 271 16.08 10.98 -12.66
CA LEU A 271 15.07 10.43 -13.57
C LEU A 271 15.60 10.31 -15.01
N ARG A 272 16.28 11.33 -15.53
CA ARG A 272 16.91 11.25 -16.86
C ARG A 272 17.97 10.15 -16.93
N GLN A 273 18.82 10.03 -15.91
CA GLN A 273 19.82 8.97 -15.86
C GLN A 273 19.17 7.57 -15.87
N PHE A 274 18.02 7.40 -15.18
CA PHE A 274 17.30 6.13 -15.20
C PHE A 274 16.72 5.81 -16.57
N GLU A 275 16.22 6.80 -17.30
CA GLU A 275 15.76 6.62 -18.69
C GLU A 275 16.92 6.28 -19.63
N GLU A 276 18.06 6.97 -19.51
CA GLU A 276 19.30 6.68 -20.27
C GLU A 276 19.83 5.25 -20.01
N ASN A 277 19.67 4.76 -18.78
CA ASN A 277 20.01 3.38 -18.40
C ASN A 277 18.97 2.33 -18.86
N GLY A 278 17.91 2.74 -19.56
CA GLY A 278 16.85 1.85 -20.05
C GLY A 278 15.83 1.45 -18.98
N TRP A 279 15.77 2.15 -17.84
CA TRP A 279 14.84 1.86 -16.74
C TRP A 279 13.55 2.67 -16.81
N GLY A 280 13.34 3.43 -17.89
CA GLY A 280 12.14 4.24 -18.11
C GLY A 280 10.85 3.42 -18.10
N GLY A 281 10.92 2.13 -18.48
CA GLY A 281 9.78 1.21 -18.49
C GLY A 281 9.30 0.73 -17.12
N LEU A 282 10.05 1.00 -16.04
CA LEU A 282 9.69 0.52 -14.70
C LEU A 282 8.50 1.32 -14.11
N PRO A 283 7.67 0.70 -13.26
CA PRO A 283 6.63 1.38 -12.49
C PRO A 283 7.20 2.30 -11.40
N ILE A 284 6.33 3.16 -10.87
CA ILE A 284 6.64 4.14 -9.84
C ILE A 284 6.17 3.64 -8.46
N CYS A 285 7.06 3.65 -7.49
CA CYS A 285 6.77 3.44 -6.07
C CYS A 285 6.91 4.76 -5.33
N MET A 286 5.83 5.53 -5.21
CA MET A 286 5.92 6.84 -4.57
C MET A 286 6.26 6.73 -3.09
N ALA A 287 7.38 7.31 -2.66
CA ALA A 287 7.64 7.53 -1.26
C ALA A 287 7.06 8.91 -0.90
N LYS A 288 6.08 8.95 0.01
CA LYS A 288 5.57 10.16 0.68
C LYS A 288 5.09 9.82 2.10
N THR A 289 4.62 10.82 2.84
CA THR A 289 3.91 10.59 4.11
C THR A 289 2.62 9.80 3.89
N HIS A 290 2.28 8.91 4.82
CA HIS A 290 1.00 8.18 4.83
C HIS A 290 -0.12 8.95 5.57
N LEU A 291 0.20 10.10 6.16
CA LEU A 291 -0.72 10.85 7.02
C LEU A 291 -1.58 11.88 6.25
N SER A 292 -1.38 11.98 4.94
CA SER A 292 -2.01 12.91 4.01
C SER A 292 -1.95 12.34 2.59
N LEU A 293 -2.95 12.64 1.77
CA LEU A 293 -2.89 12.40 0.32
C LEU A 293 -1.72 13.19 -0.31
N SER A 294 -1.44 14.39 0.22
CA SER A 294 -0.30 15.20 -0.21
C SER A 294 1.03 14.73 0.40
N HIS A 295 2.12 15.37 -0.02
CA HIS A 295 3.44 15.17 0.59
C HIS A 295 3.58 15.89 1.96
N ASN A 296 2.58 16.66 2.40
CA ASN A 296 2.59 17.38 3.68
C ASN A 296 1.62 16.73 4.69
N ARG A 297 2.17 16.20 5.79
CA ARG A 297 1.44 15.46 6.83
C ARG A 297 0.36 16.27 7.56
N SER A 298 0.45 17.60 7.56
CA SER A 298 -0.51 18.45 8.28
C SER A 298 -1.81 18.68 7.50
N LEU A 299 -1.82 18.41 6.19
CA LEU A 299 -3.00 18.56 5.35
C LEU A 299 -3.87 17.31 5.50
N LYS A 300 -5.15 17.51 5.85
CA LYS A 300 -6.14 16.45 6.09
C LYS A 300 -7.30 16.56 5.09
N GLY A 301 -8.12 15.52 5.00
CA GLY A 301 -9.24 15.46 4.07
C GLY A 301 -8.76 15.20 2.65
N LEU A 302 -9.23 16.03 1.72
CA LEU A 302 -8.79 16.09 0.33
C LEU A 302 -8.08 17.42 0.05
N PRO A 303 -6.75 17.52 0.27
CA PRO A 303 -5.99 18.71 -0.07
C PRO A 303 -6.06 18.99 -1.58
N SER A 304 -6.04 20.26 -1.98
CA SER A 304 -6.07 20.69 -3.38
C SER A 304 -5.27 22.00 -3.57
N GLY A 305 -5.03 22.39 -4.82
CA GLY A 305 -4.36 23.67 -5.14
C GLY A 305 -2.89 23.72 -4.74
N TYR A 306 -2.21 22.57 -4.73
CA TYR A 306 -0.80 22.45 -4.33
C TYR A 306 -0.01 21.66 -5.36
N ASP A 307 1.27 21.99 -5.51
CA ASP A 307 2.20 21.22 -6.34
C ASP A 307 2.86 20.11 -5.52
N PHE A 308 2.88 18.90 -6.08
CA PHE A 308 3.54 17.75 -5.47
C PHE A 308 5.06 17.87 -5.63
N ARG A 309 5.80 17.93 -4.53
CA ARG A 309 7.24 18.20 -4.57
C ARG A 309 8.06 16.91 -4.49
N VAL A 310 8.72 16.55 -5.58
CA VAL A 310 9.69 15.43 -5.65
C VAL A 310 11.09 15.97 -5.37
N SER A 311 11.67 15.53 -4.26
CA SER A 311 12.97 16.01 -3.75
C SER A 311 14.15 15.20 -4.25
N ASP A 312 13.96 13.91 -4.48
CA ASP A 312 14.97 12.94 -4.92
C ASP A 312 14.28 11.77 -5.65
N ALA A 313 15.04 10.94 -6.35
CA ALA A 313 14.54 9.71 -6.97
C ALA A 313 15.60 8.62 -6.94
N ARG A 314 15.18 7.38 -6.72
CA ARG A 314 16.07 6.22 -6.62
C ARG A 314 15.53 5.04 -7.42
N ALA A 315 16.40 4.15 -7.86
CA ALA A 315 16.03 2.97 -8.62
C ALA A 315 16.22 1.70 -7.78
N SER A 316 15.18 0.89 -7.68
CA SER A 316 15.24 -0.46 -7.11
C SER A 316 15.13 -1.48 -8.25
N VAL A 317 16.11 -1.48 -9.15
CA VAL A 317 16.07 -2.22 -10.43
C VAL A 317 15.78 -3.71 -10.23
N GLY A 318 16.42 -4.35 -9.26
CA GLY A 318 16.15 -5.75 -8.94
C GLY A 318 14.71 -6.01 -8.47
N ALA A 319 14.11 -5.07 -7.73
CA ALA A 319 12.71 -5.18 -7.35
C ALA A 319 11.76 -4.80 -8.50
N GLY A 320 12.25 -4.07 -9.49
CA GLY A 320 11.51 -3.70 -10.69
C GLY A 320 10.70 -2.41 -10.55
N PHE A 321 11.20 -1.38 -9.85
CA PHE A 321 10.52 -0.07 -9.78
C PHE A 321 11.49 1.09 -9.53
N ILE A 322 11.06 2.30 -9.91
CA ILE A 322 11.67 3.58 -9.50
C ILE A 322 10.89 4.14 -8.33
N TYR A 323 11.56 4.64 -7.29
CA TYR A 323 10.89 5.25 -6.13
C TYR A 323 11.30 6.73 -5.95
N PRO A 324 10.47 7.66 -6.47
CA PRO A 324 10.60 9.08 -6.18
C PRO A 324 10.32 9.35 -4.70
N ILE A 325 11.03 10.31 -4.13
CA ILE A 325 10.91 10.74 -2.75
C ILE A 325 10.24 12.11 -2.72
N ALA A 326 9.09 12.20 -2.07
CA ALA A 326 8.33 13.44 -1.92
C ALA A 326 8.23 13.89 -0.47
N GLY A 327 8.48 15.18 -0.24
CA GLY A 327 8.57 15.74 1.11
C GLY A 327 9.80 15.24 1.90
N SER A 328 9.68 15.23 3.22
CA SER A 328 10.70 14.71 4.14
C SER A 328 10.26 13.36 4.70
N ILE A 329 10.89 12.28 4.23
CA ILE A 329 10.54 10.91 4.63
C ILE A 329 11.68 10.34 5.43
N MET A 330 11.38 9.85 6.63
CA MET A 330 12.29 8.99 7.36
C MET A 330 12.28 7.61 6.73
N THR A 331 13.44 7.21 6.19
CA THR A 331 13.68 5.86 5.69
C THR A 331 14.06 4.89 6.80
N MET A 332 14.40 5.40 7.99
CA MET A 332 14.76 4.63 9.17
C MET A 332 14.16 5.31 10.41
N PRO A 333 13.16 4.71 11.08
CA PRO A 333 12.61 5.28 12.30
C PRO A 333 13.60 5.19 13.47
N GLY A 334 13.59 6.19 14.35
CA GLY A 334 14.33 6.16 15.62
C GLY A 334 13.49 5.52 16.75
N LEU A 335 14.14 5.23 17.87
CA LEU A 335 13.46 4.80 19.08
C LEU A 335 12.71 5.98 19.76
N PRO A 336 11.59 5.73 20.46
CA PRO A 336 10.97 6.74 21.32
C PRO A 336 11.86 7.06 22.52
N GLY A 337 11.55 8.15 23.24
CA GLY A 337 12.28 8.56 24.44
C GLY A 337 12.29 7.50 25.55
N GLU A 338 11.23 6.70 25.62
CA GLU A 338 11.12 5.52 26.49
C GLU A 338 10.80 4.29 25.64
N PRO A 339 11.82 3.54 25.20
CA PRO A 339 11.61 2.28 24.48
C PRO A 339 10.87 1.27 25.34
N ARG A 340 9.98 0.49 24.72
CA ARG A 340 9.28 -0.63 25.35
C ARG A 340 10.31 -1.59 25.96
N SER A 341 10.21 -1.83 27.26
CA SER A 341 11.04 -2.79 27.98
C SER A 341 10.45 -4.18 27.83
N LEU A 342 11.27 -5.16 27.45
CA LEU A 342 10.90 -6.56 27.35
C LEU A 342 11.63 -7.35 28.43
N ASP A 343 10.94 -8.29 29.06
CA ASP A 343 11.50 -9.19 30.07
C ASP A 343 10.93 -10.61 29.90
N VAL A 344 11.37 -11.57 30.70
CA VAL A 344 10.89 -12.95 30.69
C VAL A 344 10.66 -13.42 32.13
N ASP A 345 9.50 -14.00 32.39
CA ASP A 345 9.20 -14.56 33.72
C ASP A 345 9.91 -15.93 33.94
N PRO A 346 9.89 -16.49 35.17
CA PRO A 346 10.52 -17.79 35.44
C PRO A 346 9.96 -18.98 34.65
N SER A 347 8.80 -18.83 34.01
CA SER A 347 8.20 -19.85 33.14
C SER A 347 8.63 -19.73 31.67
N GLY A 348 9.43 -18.71 31.33
CA GLY A 348 9.85 -18.44 29.96
C GLY A 348 8.86 -17.61 29.16
N LYS A 349 7.82 -17.05 29.80
CA LYS A 349 6.85 -16.20 29.12
C LYS A 349 7.41 -14.78 28.94
N ILE A 350 7.34 -14.26 27.72
CA ILE A 350 7.75 -12.89 27.40
C ILE A 350 6.78 -11.90 28.05
N LEU A 351 7.31 -10.93 28.77
CA LEU A 351 6.62 -9.82 29.39
C LEU A 351 6.81 -8.55 28.54
N GLY A 352 5.72 -7.79 28.37
CA GLY A 352 5.75 -6.49 27.70
C GLY A 352 5.76 -6.52 26.17
N LEU A 353 5.56 -7.69 25.53
CA LEU A 353 5.49 -7.82 24.06
C LEU A 353 4.18 -7.29 23.47
#